data_AF-A0AAV5B6V8-F1
#
_entry.id   AF-A0AAV5B6V8-F1
#
_cell.length_a   1.000
_cell.length_b   1.000
_cell.length_c   1.000
_cell.angle_alpha   90.00
_cell.angle_beta   90.00
_cell.angle_gamma   90.00
#
_symmetry.space_group_name_H-M   'P 1'
#
loop_
_entity.id
_entity.type
_entity.pdbx_description
1 polymer ?
#
loop_
_entity_poly.entity_id
_entity_poly.type
_entity_poly.pdbx_seq_one_letter_code
_entity_poly.pdbx_strand_id
1 'polypeptide(L)'
;MGAEDLCGKRFGKLTVLRKTEQKRKGSFLWLCECECGNTILLERYKIERGLVQSCGCARKGKNTKDLKGMRIGHLQVVRRLDEKKGSCYLWECVCDCGSTIKVATNDLTKKNPVQSCGCVRQGKDIEGQRFGRLTALYPTAKRLGGSIVWMCRCDCGNVTEVSYNDLRSGNTKSCGCMVHEKGGLPLAYVDDTCVESLKSKTLYKNNTSGCTGVLWQKGRWVAQISFRKCRYYLGSYERLEDAVFVRKKAEHLLHDCFVEQYERWEQKDEGWKREHPLKIVVKGTNIDDFELEVVEQYRGNDEEKGKGKSGRYAVFGTAGERKRPGQT
;
A
#
# COMPACT_ATOMS: atom_id res chain seq x y z
N MET A 1 30.92 24.46 61.61
CA MET A 1 31.23 25.43 60.55
C MET A 1 29.94 25.79 59.83
N GLY A 2 29.48 27.02 59.99
CA GLY A 2 28.18 27.48 59.49
C GLY A 2 28.08 27.32 57.98
N ALA A 3 26.98 26.72 57.50
CA ALA A 3 26.71 26.65 56.08
C ALA A 3 26.48 28.08 55.57
N GLU A 4 27.47 28.64 54.88
CA GLU A 4 27.33 29.96 54.24
C GLU A 4 25.99 30.07 53.51
N ASP A 5 25.29 31.16 53.77
CA ASP A 5 24.05 31.45 53.07
C ASP A 5 24.37 31.85 51.62
N LEU A 6 23.72 31.16 50.68
CA LEU A 6 23.88 31.42 49.26
C LEU A 6 22.83 32.42 48.76
N CYS A 7 21.88 32.85 49.60
CA CYS A 7 20.86 33.84 49.25
C CYS A 7 21.48 35.13 48.67
N GLY A 8 20.91 35.64 47.59
CA GLY A 8 21.35 36.84 46.88
C GLY A 8 22.55 36.64 45.96
N LYS A 9 23.28 35.53 46.03
CA LYS A 9 24.42 35.28 45.14
C LYS A 9 23.95 34.95 43.71
N ARG A 10 24.64 35.52 42.72
CA ARG A 10 24.37 35.31 41.28
C ARG A 10 25.38 34.34 40.68
N PHE A 11 24.88 33.37 39.92
CA PHE A 11 25.66 32.35 39.23
C PHE A 11 25.20 32.25 37.77
N GLY A 12 25.94 32.90 36.87
CA GLY A 12 25.50 33.10 35.49
C GLY A 12 24.22 33.94 35.44
N LYS A 13 23.15 33.38 34.85
CA LYS A 13 21.81 34.01 34.75
C LYS A 13 20.88 33.66 35.91
N LEU A 14 21.37 33.01 36.97
CA LEU A 14 20.58 32.58 38.11
C LEU A 14 20.93 33.39 39.36
N THR A 15 19.92 33.85 40.09
CA THR A 15 20.01 34.46 41.40
C THR A 15 19.42 33.52 42.43
N VAL A 16 20.17 33.18 43.48
CA VAL A 16 19.65 32.33 44.56
C VAL A 16 18.72 33.15 45.44
N LEU A 17 17.46 32.73 45.56
CA LEU A 17 16.46 33.43 46.37
C LEU A 17 16.48 32.97 47.82
N ARG A 18 16.27 31.66 48.04
CA ARG A 18 16.19 31.09 49.40
C ARG A 18 16.44 29.60 49.44
N LYS A 19 16.86 29.11 50.60
CA LYS A 19 16.84 27.70 50.95
C LYS A 19 15.39 27.21 51.09
N THR A 20 15.11 26.00 50.62
CA THR A 20 13.80 25.34 50.81
C THR A 20 13.92 24.19 51.81
N GLU A 21 12.78 23.72 52.31
CA GLU A 21 12.72 22.55 53.19
C GLU A 21 12.83 21.22 52.41
N GLN A 22 12.69 21.26 51.09
CA GLN A 22 12.77 20.07 50.24
C GLN A 22 14.21 19.54 50.20
N LYS A 23 14.37 18.23 50.41
CA LYS A 23 15.66 17.55 50.36
C LYS A 23 15.72 16.58 49.19
N ARG A 24 16.87 16.52 48.53
CA ARG A 24 17.19 15.51 47.52
C ARG A 24 18.56 14.91 47.84
N LYS A 25 18.64 13.58 47.95
CA LYS A 25 19.87 12.83 48.30
C LYS A 25 20.59 13.43 49.53
N GLY A 26 19.82 13.78 50.56
CA GLY A 26 20.35 14.34 51.81
C GLY A 26 20.71 15.83 51.79
N SER A 27 20.64 16.52 50.64
CA SER A 27 20.93 17.96 50.53
C SER A 27 19.65 18.79 50.38
N PHE A 28 19.58 19.95 51.02
CA PHE A 28 18.48 20.91 50.83
C PHE A 28 18.53 21.53 49.44
N LEU A 29 17.36 21.67 48.82
CA LEU A 29 17.20 22.35 47.55
C LEU A 29 17.11 23.86 47.77
N TRP A 30 17.76 24.61 46.91
CA TRP A 30 17.77 26.07 46.88
C TRP A 30 16.93 26.54 45.72
N LEU A 31 16.03 27.49 46.00
CA LEU A 31 15.21 28.15 44.99
C LEU A 31 16.04 29.25 44.33
N CYS A 32 16.24 29.14 43.02
CA CYS A 32 16.95 30.13 42.22
C CYS A 32 16.01 30.70 41.17
N GLU A 33 16.05 32.01 40.99
CA GLU A 33 15.35 32.72 39.92
C GLU A 33 16.31 32.98 38.76
N CYS A 34 15.86 32.73 37.54
CA CYS A 34 16.60 33.04 36.33
C CYS A 34 16.21 34.42 35.81
N GLU A 35 17.13 35.13 35.15
CA GLU A 35 16.86 36.42 34.48
C GLU A 35 15.67 36.37 33.50
N CYS A 36 15.28 35.19 33.02
CA CYS A 36 14.08 35.00 32.21
C CYS A 36 12.76 34.89 32.99
N GLY A 37 12.76 35.14 34.31
CA GLY A 37 11.60 35.07 35.20
C GLY A 37 11.18 33.65 35.63
N ASN A 38 11.93 32.61 35.26
CA ASN A 38 11.65 31.23 35.69
C ASN A 38 12.41 30.88 36.96
N THR A 39 11.76 30.21 37.90
CA THR A 39 12.39 29.67 39.11
C THR A 39 12.72 28.19 38.97
N ILE A 40 13.88 27.77 39.49
CA ILE A 40 14.33 26.38 39.51
C ILE A 40 14.84 25.97 40.89
N LEU A 41 14.80 24.68 41.20
CA LEU A 41 15.34 24.12 42.44
C LEU A 41 16.68 23.42 42.15
N LEU A 42 17.73 23.84 42.85
CA LEU A 42 19.08 23.31 42.67
C LEU A 42 19.69 22.80 43.98
N GLU A 43 20.55 21.79 43.86
CA GLU A 43 21.35 21.29 44.97
C GLU A 43 22.53 22.25 45.22
N ARG A 44 22.92 22.42 46.49
CA ARG A 44 23.98 23.36 46.91
C ARG A 44 25.27 23.22 46.07
N TYR A 45 25.76 21.99 45.90
CA TYR A 45 27.02 21.75 45.17
C TYR A 45 26.94 22.15 43.69
N LYS A 46 25.75 22.13 43.07
CA LYS A 46 25.57 22.53 41.65
C LYS A 46 25.70 24.03 41.49
N ILE A 47 25.28 24.79 42.51
CA ILE A 47 25.39 26.24 42.55
C ILE A 47 26.84 26.63 42.82
N GLU A 48 27.46 26.09 43.88
CA GLU A 48 28.83 26.41 44.28
C GLU A 48 29.87 26.05 43.21
N ARG A 49 29.70 24.91 42.53
CA ARG A 49 30.59 24.49 41.43
C ARG A 49 30.24 25.12 40.08
N GLY A 50 29.22 25.98 40.02
CA GLY A 50 28.79 26.64 38.79
C GLY A 50 28.32 25.69 37.68
N LEU A 51 27.87 24.48 38.02
CA LEU A 51 27.47 23.46 37.04
C LEU A 51 26.16 23.83 36.31
N VAL A 52 25.35 24.72 36.91
CA VAL A 52 24.10 25.21 36.34
C VAL A 52 24.11 26.73 36.39
N GLN A 53 24.19 27.36 35.23
CA GLN A 53 24.29 28.82 35.08
C GLN A 53 23.03 29.46 34.46
N SER A 54 22.01 28.67 34.13
CA SER A 54 20.70 29.14 33.67
C SER A 54 19.63 28.07 33.92
N CYS A 55 18.35 28.44 33.92
CA CYS A 55 17.23 27.49 33.97
C CYS A 55 17.04 26.66 32.68
N GLY A 56 18.06 26.60 31.81
CA GLY A 56 17.96 26.01 30.48
C GLY A 56 17.26 26.89 29.44
N CYS A 57 16.90 28.13 29.78
CA CYS A 57 16.31 29.10 28.84
C CYS A 57 17.23 29.42 27.65
N ALA A 58 18.55 29.36 27.82
CA ALA A 58 19.51 29.55 26.73
C ALA A 58 19.52 28.39 25.71
N ARG A 59 19.08 27.18 26.09
CA ARG A 59 18.89 26.05 25.18
C ARG A 59 17.50 26.04 24.52
N LYS A 60 16.60 26.96 24.92
CA LYS A 60 15.22 27.08 24.39
C LYS A 60 15.16 28.08 23.23
N GLY A 61 15.91 27.83 22.17
CA GLY A 61 15.90 28.66 20.96
C GLY A 61 14.99 28.17 19.83
N LYS A 62 14.19 27.11 20.00
CA LYS A 62 13.38 26.53 18.90
C LYS A 62 11.86 26.55 19.09
N ASN A 63 11.34 26.63 20.32
CA ASN A 63 9.90 26.37 20.57
C ASN A 63 9.09 27.60 21.07
N THR A 64 9.65 28.80 21.02
CA THR A 64 8.99 30.08 21.39
C THR A 64 8.81 31.03 20.21
N LYS A 65 8.94 30.54 18.97
CA LYS A 65 8.61 31.35 17.79
C LYS A 65 7.10 31.56 17.73
N ASP A 66 6.67 32.81 17.68
CA ASP A 66 5.30 33.13 17.31
C ASP A 66 5.14 32.89 15.80
N LEU A 67 4.29 31.93 15.45
CA LEU A 67 3.98 31.57 14.07
C LEU A 67 2.63 32.13 13.64
N LYS A 68 1.95 32.92 14.49
CA LYS A 68 0.64 33.49 14.20
C LYS A 68 0.67 34.33 12.92
N GLY A 69 -0.28 34.11 12.03
CA GLY A 69 -0.40 34.81 10.74
C GLY A 69 0.55 34.32 9.66
N MET A 70 1.45 33.38 9.94
CA MET A 70 2.37 32.84 8.95
C MET A 70 1.62 31.94 7.95
N ARG A 71 1.93 32.09 6.66
CA ARG A 71 1.44 31.20 5.59
C ARG A 71 2.53 30.21 5.21
N ILE A 72 2.21 28.93 5.25
CA ILE A 72 3.12 27.82 4.94
C ILE A 72 2.44 26.91 3.92
N GLY A 73 2.79 27.07 2.65
CA GLY A 73 2.06 26.44 1.54
C GLY A 73 0.60 26.89 1.53
N HIS A 74 -0.31 25.94 1.70
CA HIS A 74 -1.76 26.12 1.76
C HIS A 74 -2.31 26.30 3.18
N LEU A 75 -1.45 26.41 4.19
CA LEU A 75 -1.86 26.58 5.59
C LEU A 75 -1.64 28.01 6.06
N GLN A 76 -2.64 28.58 6.71
CA GLN A 76 -2.57 29.82 7.46
C GLN A 76 -2.60 29.50 8.96
N VAL A 77 -1.57 29.91 9.68
CA VAL A 77 -1.46 29.68 11.13
C VAL A 77 -2.30 30.72 11.87
N VAL A 78 -3.32 30.28 12.61
CA VAL A 78 -4.30 31.17 13.26
C VAL A 78 -3.89 31.51 14.69
N ARG A 79 -3.64 30.50 15.52
CA ARG A 79 -3.29 30.70 16.93
C ARG A 79 -2.55 29.50 17.53
N ARG A 80 -1.83 29.77 18.60
CA ARG A 80 -1.21 28.75 19.44
C ARG A 80 -2.26 28.13 20.37
N LEU A 81 -2.17 26.83 20.55
CA LEU A 81 -2.97 26.07 21.52
C LEU A 81 -2.12 25.76 22.77
N ASP A 82 -2.78 25.60 23.91
CA ASP A 82 -2.12 25.20 25.17
C ASP A 82 -1.74 23.71 25.19
N GLU A 83 -2.34 22.93 24.28
CA GLU A 83 -2.01 21.53 24.04
C GLU A 83 -0.57 21.37 23.50
N LYS A 84 0.14 20.36 24.01
CA LYS A 84 1.52 20.05 23.64
C LYS A 84 1.66 18.64 23.10
N LYS A 85 2.50 18.48 22.09
CA LYS A 85 2.98 17.18 21.61
C LYS A 85 4.47 17.07 21.95
N GLY A 86 4.79 16.32 23.00
CA GLY A 86 6.13 16.28 23.58
C GLY A 86 6.54 17.67 24.11
N SER A 87 7.64 18.22 23.59
CA SER A 87 8.14 19.55 23.98
C SER A 87 7.62 20.70 23.10
N CYS A 88 6.78 20.41 22.10
CA CYS A 88 6.30 21.38 21.11
C CYS A 88 4.84 21.79 21.37
N TYR A 89 4.53 23.08 21.21
CA TYR A 89 3.16 23.58 21.21
C TYR A 89 2.44 23.17 19.93
N LEU A 90 1.13 22.96 20.02
CA LEU A 90 0.26 22.80 18.86
C LEU A 90 -0.23 24.17 18.38
N TRP A 91 -0.39 24.30 17.07
CA TRP A 91 -0.94 25.45 16.38
C TRP A 91 -2.19 25.05 15.64
N GLU A 92 -3.21 25.89 15.73
CA GLU A 92 -4.40 25.80 14.89
C GLU A 92 -4.08 26.46 13.54
N CYS A 93 -4.18 25.67 12.48
CA CYS A 93 -3.94 26.12 11.12
C CYS A 93 -5.18 25.89 10.27
N VAL A 94 -5.59 26.91 9.51
CA VAL A 94 -6.66 26.83 8.52
C VAL A 94 -6.04 26.59 7.15
N CYS A 95 -6.52 25.58 6.44
CA CYS A 95 -6.09 25.28 5.08
C CYS A 95 -6.92 26.05 4.06
N ASP A 96 -6.36 26.31 2.87
CA ASP A 96 -7.09 26.91 1.74
C ASP A 96 -8.38 26.14 1.36
N CYS A 97 -8.48 24.85 1.68
CA CYS A 97 -9.68 24.04 1.47
C CYS A 97 -10.75 24.21 2.58
N GLY A 98 -10.56 25.15 3.51
CA GLY A 98 -11.48 25.43 4.62
C GLY A 98 -11.34 24.50 5.84
N SER A 99 -10.51 23.45 5.78
CA SER A 99 -10.28 22.54 6.90
C SER A 99 -9.34 23.13 7.94
N THR A 100 -9.66 22.96 9.22
CA THR A 100 -8.80 23.36 10.34
C THR A 100 -8.05 22.14 10.89
N ILE A 101 -6.73 22.26 11.05
CA ILE A 101 -5.87 21.20 11.58
C ILE A 101 -4.96 21.69 12.69
N LYS A 102 -4.57 20.77 13.59
CA LYS A 102 -3.61 21.03 14.65
C LYS A 102 -2.22 20.54 14.24
N VAL A 103 -1.23 21.44 14.16
CA VAL A 103 0.14 21.11 13.74
C VAL A 103 1.14 21.51 14.82
N ALA A 104 2.13 20.67 15.10
CA ALA A 104 3.16 20.98 16.10
C ALA A 104 4.19 21.99 15.57
N THR A 105 4.77 22.82 16.45
CA THR A 105 5.77 23.84 16.07
C THR A 105 6.94 23.27 15.25
N ASN A 106 7.42 22.08 15.58
CA ASN A 106 8.52 21.42 14.85
C ASN A 106 8.13 21.03 13.42
N ASP A 107 6.87 20.65 13.20
CA ASP A 107 6.36 20.24 11.89
C ASP A 107 6.13 21.44 10.97
N LEU A 108 5.94 22.63 11.53
CA LEU A 108 5.87 23.90 10.79
C LEU A 108 7.25 24.53 10.52
N THR A 109 8.28 24.17 11.28
CA THR A 109 9.61 24.84 11.23
C THR A 109 10.76 23.98 10.71
N LYS A 110 10.52 22.68 10.46
CA LYS A 110 11.51 21.77 9.85
C LYS A 110 11.79 22.12 8.37
N LYS A 111 12.89 21.59 7.82
CA LYS A 111 13.34 21.81 6.42
C LYS A 111 12.24 21.56 5.38
N ASN A 112 11.40 20.53 5.60
CA ASN A 112 10.23 20.21 4.78
C ASN A 112 8.96 20.34 5.65
N PRO A 113 8.39 21.54 5.81
CA PRO A 113 7.29 21.76 6.73
C PRO A 113 5.99 21.13 6.21
N VAL A 114 5.01 20.94 7.09
CA VAL A 114 3.65 20.58 6.69
C VAL A 114 3.03 21.76 5.94
N GLN A 115 2.61 21.53 4.70
CA GLN A 115 2.15 22.58 3.78
C GLN A 115 0.66 22.51 3.44
N SER A 116 -0.06 21.49 3.90
CA SER A 116 -1.52 21.36 3.70
C SER A 116 -2.12 20.43 4.75
N CYS A 117 -3.44 20.40 4.88
CA CYS A 117 -4.14 19.45 5.74
C CYS A 117 -4.19 18.01 5.19
N GLY A 118 -3.50 17.74 4.09
CA GLY A 118 -3.63 16.49 3.35
C GLY A 118 -4.67 16.56 2.23
N CYS A 119 -5.43 17.66 2.12
CA CYS A 119 -6.36 17.93 1.00
C CYS A 119 -5.67 17.91 -0.38
N VAL A 120 -4.40 18.29 -0.47
CA VAL A 120 -3.65 18.20 -1.74
C VAL A 120 -3.47 16.73 -2.18
N ARG A 121 -3.56 15.77 -1.24
CA ARG A 121 -3.61 14.32 -1.48
C ARG A 121 -5.03 13.73 -1.43
N GLN A 122 -6.00 14.45 -0.87
CA GLN A 122 -7.39 14.01 -0.74
C GLN A 122 -8.27 14.79 -1.72
N GLY A 123 -8.55 14.16 -2.86
CA GLY A 123 -9.69 14.49 -3.71
C GLY A 123 -9.75 15.95 -4.11
N LYS A 124 -8.89 16.36 -5.03
CA LYS A 124 -9.21 17.51 -5.86
C LYS A 124 -10.55 17.20 -6.51
N ASP A 125 -11.53 18.07 -6.35
CA ASP A 125 -12.76 17.96 -7.13
C ASP A 125 -12.36 18.03 -8.60
N ILE A 126 -12.65 16.94 -9.33
CA ILE A 126 -12.35 16.81 -10.74
C ILE A 126 -13.62 16.77 -11.59
N GLU A 127 -14.77 17.13 -11.03
CA GLU A 127 -16.00 17.31 -11.80
C GLU A 127 -15.74 18.20 -13.03
N GLY A 128 -16.16 17.72 -14.20
CA GLY A 128 -15.94 18.38 -15.49
C GLY A 128 -14.55 18.23 -16.09
N GLN A 129 -13.57 17.64 -15.38
CA GLN A 129 -12.24 17.43 -15.95
C GLN A 129 -12.22 16.25 -16.93
N ARG A 130 -11.47 16.43 -18.02
CA ARG A 130 -11.33 15.43 -19.09
C ARG A 130 -9.99 14.70 -18.99
N PHE A 131 -10.05 13.38 -19.09
CA PHE A 131 -8.94 12.43 -19.05
C PHE A 131 -9.02 11.52 -20.28
N GLY A 132 -8.34 11.90 -21.36
CA GLY A 132 -8.49 11.22 -22.65
C GLY A 132 -9.93 11.39 -23.18
N ARG A 133 -10.67 10.28 -23.30
CA ARG A 133 -12.08 10.30 -23.71
C ARG A 133 -13.06 10.33 -22.54
N LEU A 134 -12.58 10.32 -21.29
CA LEU A 134 -13.43 10.29 -20.11
C LEU A 134 -13.56 11.69 -19.52
N THR A 135 -14.79 12.12 -19.23
CA THR A 135 -15.10 13.34 -18.50
C THR A 135 -15.68 12.95 -17.14
N ALA A 136 -15.05 13.39 -16.06
CA ALA A 136 -15.51 13.10 -14.71
C ALA A 136 -16.83 13.84 -14.42
N LEU A 137 -17.85 13.10 -13.96
CA LEU A 137 -19.16 13.65 -13.61
C LEU A 137 -19.25 13.92 -12.12
N TYR A 138 -19.20 12.89 -11.29
CA TYR A 138 -19.33 13.04 -9.84
C TYR A 138 -18.54 11.96 -9.09
N PRO A 139 -18.08 12.25 -7.86
CA PRO A 139 -17.42 11.26 -7.02
C PRO A 139 -18.44 10.25 -6.49
N THR A 140 -18.05 8.97 -6.44
CA THR A 140 -18.84 7.91 -5.81
C THR A 140 -18.38 7.68 -4.37
N ALA A 141 -19.18 6.95 -3.59
CA ALA A 141 -18.79 6.52 -2.25
C ALA A 141 -17.68 5.43 -2.25
N LYS A 142 -17.41 4.80 -3.41
CA LYS A 142 -16.45 3.70 -3.53
C LYS A 142 -15.02 4.21 -3.48
N ARG A 143 -14.14 3.40 -2.88
CA ARG A 143 -12.70 3.65 -2.86
C ARG A 143 -11.91 2.44 -3.32
N LEU A 144 -10.93 2.68 -4.18
CA LEU A 144 -10.04 1.64 -4.71
C LEU A 144 -8.59 2.08 -4.47
N GLY A 145 -7.82 1.27 -3.73
CA GLY A 145 -6.45 1.62 -3.35
C GLY A 145 -6.33 2.95 -2.57
N GLY A 146 -7.34 3.30 -1.78
CA GLY A 146 -7.41 4.58 -1.05
C GLY A 146 -7.83 5.79 -1.89
N SER A 147 -8.08 5.62 -3.19
CA SER A 147 -8.54 6.69 -4.10
C SER A 147 -10.04 6.69 -4.28
N ILE A 148 -10.62 7.88 -4.41
CA ILE A 148 -12.04 8.07 -4.72
C ILE A 148 -12.30 7.55 -6.14
N VAL A 149 -13.35 6.74 -6.29
CA VAL A 149 -13.84 6.28 -7.59
C VAL A 149 -14.81 7.32 -8.13
N TRP A 150 -14.60 7.75 -9.37
CA TRP A 150 -15.41 8.75 -10.06
C TRP A 150 -16.27 8.08 -11.12
N MET A 151 -17.52 8.54 -11.22
CA MET A 151 -18.36 8.23 -12.36
C MET A 151 -17.92 9.13 -13.52
N CYS A 152 -17.56 8.53 -14.65
CA CYS A 152 -17.05 9.24 -15.81
C CYS A 152 -17.93 8.96 -17.03
N ARG A 153 -18.22 10.00 -17.83
CA ARG A 153 -18.85 9.86 -19.15
C ARG A 153 -17.77 9.77 -20.21
N CYS A 154 -17.82 8.77 -21.06
CA CYS A 154 -16.93 8.66 -22.19
C CYS A 154 -17.50 9.38 -23.42
N ASP A 155 -16.63 9.83 -24.31
CA ASP A 155 -17.01 10.34 -25.64
C ASP A 155 -17.83 9.31 -26.44
N CYS A 156 -17.69 8.02 -26.12
CA CYS A 156 -18.47 6.89 -26.67
C CYS A 156 -19.95 6.93 -26.26
N GLY A 157 -20.35 7.80 -25.33
CA GLY A 157 -21.69 7.86 -24.76
C GLY A 157 -21.86 7.02 -23.48
N ASN A 158 -21.05 5.98 -23.29
CA ASN A 158 -21.13 5.13 -22.10
C ASN A 158 -20.55 5.81 -20.85
N VAL A 159 -21.06 5.40 -19.70
CA VAL A 159 -20.55 5.79 -18.38
C VAL A 159 -19.72 4.65 -17.77
N THR A 160 -18.70 4.99 -16.99
CA THR A 160 -17.83 4.01 -16.33
C THR A 160 -17.31 4.53 -14.99
N GLU A 161 -17.09 3.62 -14.04
CA GLU A 161 -16.50 3.92 -12.74
C GLU A 161 -14.98 3.77 -12.81
N VAL A 162 -14.22 4.83 -12.53
CA VAL A 162 -12.76 4.82 -12.61
C VAL A 162 -12.15 5.47 -11.38
N SER A 163 -11.07 4.90 -10.86
CA SER A 163 -10.36 5.50 -9.73
C SER A 163 -9.65 6.80 -10.14
N TYR A 164 -9.58 7.79 -9.24
CA TYR A 164 -8.83 9.02 -9.49
C TYR A 164 -7.36 8.76 -9.86
N ASN A 165 -6.74 7.76 -9.24
CA ASN A 165 -5.36 7.40 -9.54
C ASN A 165 -5.20 6.91 -10.98
N ASP A 166 -6.13 6.10 -11.50
CA ASP A 166 -6.08 5.58 -12.87
C ASP A 166 -6.38 6.64 -13.93
N LEU A 167 -7.27 7.59 -13.60
CA LEU A 167 -7.51 8.79 -14.43
C LEU A 167 -6.24 9.65 -14.51
N ARG A 168 -5.60 9.89 -13.36
CA ARG A 168 -4.40 10.73 -13.27
C ARG A 168 -3.16 10.09 -13.88
N SER A 169 -2.94 8.79 -13.68
CA SER A 169 -1.81 8.05 -14.26
C SER A 169 -1.97 7.84 -15.77
N GLY A 170 -3.19 7.98 -16.29
CA GLY A 170 -3.52 7.71 -17.67
C GLY A 170 -3.64 6.22 -17.99
N ASN A 171 -3.78 5.36 -16.98
CA ASN A 171 -4.05 3.93 -17.16
C ASN A 171 -5.42 3.70 -17.83
N THR A 172 -6.40 4.54 -17.48
CA THR A 172 -7.77 4.42 -18.02
C THR A 172 -8.14 5.70 -18.78
N LYS A 173 -8.23 5.58 -20.12
CA LYS A 173 -8.48 6.70 -21.04
C LYS A 173 -9.84 6.65 -21.75
N SER A 174 -10.60 5.57 -21.58
CA SER A 174 -11.90 5.36 -22.23
C SER A 174 -12.77 4.38 -21.46
N CYS A 175 -14.04 4.29 -21.85
CA CYS A 175 -15.00 3.26 -21.40
C CYS A 175 -14.58 1.82 -21.74
N GLY A 176 -13.48 1.61 -22.48
CA GLY A 176 -13.12 0.34 -23.13
C GLY A 176 -13.25 0.40 -24.66
N CYS A 177 -13.98 1.39 -25.19
CA CYS A 177 -14.22 1.55 -26.64
C CYS A 177 -12.95 1.71 -27.47
N MET A 178 -11.87 2.25 -26.89
CA MET A 178 -10.61 2.44 -27.62
C MET A 178 -9.94 1.09 -27.99
N VAL A 179 -10.26 0.01 -27.29
CA VAL A 179 -9.80 -1.35 -27.63
C VAL A 179 -10.56 -1.89 -28.84
N HIS A 180 -11.87 -1.64 -28.91
CA HIS A 180 -12.71 -2.06 -30.03
C HIS A 180 -12.37 -1.32 -31.33
N GLU A 181 -12.03 -0.04 -31.26
CA GLU A 181 -11.64 0.75 -32.45
C GLU A 181 -10.30 0.35 -33.07
N LYS A 182 -9.39 -0.24 -32.29
CA LYS A 182 -8.08 -0.71 -32.78
C LYS A 182 -8.12 -2.08 -33.45
N GLY A 183 -9.31 -2.59 -33.77
CA GLY A 183 -9.46 -3.91 -34.39
C GLY A 183 -9.08 -5.06 -33.46
N GLY A 184 -9.14 -4.86 -32.14
CA GLY A 184 -9.09 -5.99 -31.21
C GLY A 184 -10.30 -6.87 -31.48
N LEU A 185 -10.07 -8.10 -31.97
CA LEU A 185 -11.12 -9.11 -32.09
C LEU A 185 -11.89 -9.19 -30.76
N PRO A 186 -13.23 -9.33 -30.79
CA PRO A 186 -13.99 -9.58 -29.57
C PRO A 186 -13.36 -10.77 -28.86
N LEU A 187 -12.80 -10.56 -27.66
CA LEU A 187 -12.16 -11.64 -26.94
C LEU A 187 -13.25 -12.61 -26.46
N ALA A 188 -13.31 -13.80 -27.04
CA ALA A 188 -14.20 -14.86 -26.60
C ALA A 188 -13.68 -15.42 -25.27
N TYR A 189 -14.41 -15.09 -24.19
CA TYR A 189 -14.20 -15.68 -22.87
C TYR A 189 -15.19 -16.82 -22.68
N VAL A 190 -14.66 -18.05 -22.59
CA VAL A 190 -15.45 -19.24 -22.23
C VAL A 190 -14.84 -19.84 -20.97
N ASP A 191 -15.69 -20.08 -19.96
CA ASP A 191 -15.31 -20.64 -18.66
C ASP A 191 -14.07 -19.95 -18.04
N ASP A 192 -14.14 -18.60 -17.97
CA ASP A 192 -13.08 -17.72 -17.45
C ASP A 192 -11.73 -17.77 -18.20
N THR A 193 -11.73 -18.32 -19.42
CA THR A 193 -10.53 -18.47 -20.26
C THR A 193 -10.67 -17.70 -21.56
N CYS A 194 -9.68 -16.87 -21.88
CA CYS A 194 -9.61 -16.11 -23.13
C CYS A 194 -9.07 -16.98 -24.25
N VAL A 195 -9.92 -17.38 -25.20
CA VAL A 195 -9.55 -18.32 -26.27
C VAL A 195 -8.48 -17.72 -27.18
N GLU A 196 -8.59 -16.45 -27.56
CA GLU A 196 -7.61 -15.80 -28.45
C GLU A 196 -6.23 -15.69 -27.80
N SER A 197 -6.19 -15.50 -26.47
CA SER A 197 -4.92 -15.46 -25.73
C SER A 197 -4.23 -16.81 -25.72
N LEU A 198 -4.96 -17.92 -25.76
CA LEU A 198 -4.38 -19.26 -25.87
C LEU A 198 -3.89 -19.53 -27.30
N LYS A 199 -4.66 -19.08 -28.30
CA LYS A 199 -4.32 -19.23 -29.73
C LYS A 199 -3.09 -18.43 -30.15
N SER A 200 -2.94 -17.20 -29.65
CA SER A 200 -1.91 -16.28 -30.13
C SER A 200 -0.49 -16.71 -29.78
N LYS A 201 -0.30 -17.43 -28.66
CA LYS A 201 0.99 -17.89 -28.11
C LYS A 201 2.09 -16.82 -28.12
N THR A 202 1.72 -15.53 -28.13
CA THR A 202 2.66 -14.42 -28.34
C THR A 202 3.56 -14.24 -27.12
N LEU A 203 4.87 -14.15 -27.36
CA LEU A 203 5.84 -13.84 -26.32
C LEU A 203 5.90 -12.34 -26.05
N TYR A 204 5.92 -11.97 -24.77
CA TYR A 204 6.15 -10.58 -24.37
C TYR A 204 7.62 -10.20 -24.53
N LYS A 205 7.90 -8.95 -24.88
CA LYS A 205 9.27 -8.44 -25.14
C LYS A 205 10.25 -8.59 -23.96
N ASN A 206 9.73 -8.71 -22.74
CA ASN A 206 10.52 -8.88 -21.52
C ASN A 206 10.66 -10.34 -21.08
N ASN A 207 10.25 -11.31 -21.91
CA ASN A 207 10.43 -12.72 -21.61
C ASN A 207 11.90 -13.10 -21.80
N THR A 208 12.56 -13.46 -20.71
CA THR A 208 13.99 -13.81 -20.68
C THR A 208 14.27 -15.30 -20.86
N SER A 209 13.28 -16.17 -20.69
CA SER A 209 13.42 -17.63 -20.77
C SER A 209 13.07 -18.19 -22.15
N GLY A 210 12.51 -17.38 -23.04
CA GLY A 210 12.01 -17.80 -24.35
C GLY A 210 10.73 -18.63 -24.31
N CYS A 211 10.16 -18.87 -23.12
CA CYS A 211 8.94 -19.65 -22.94
C CYS A 211 8.03 -18.99 -21.90
N THR A 212 6.73 -18.84 -22.19
CA THR A 212 5.79 -18.22 -21.24
C THR A 212 5.66 -19.08 -19.98
N GLY A 213 5.76 -18.47 -18.80
CA GLY A 213 5.61 -19.21 -17.54
C GLY A 213 6.81 -20.07 -17.15
N VAL A 214 7.97 -19.93 -17.81
CA VAL A 214 9.24 -20.45 -17.30
C VAL A 214 10.06 -19.29 -16.76
N LEU A 215 10.50 -19.38 -15.51
CA LEU A 215 11.15 -18.27 -14.81
C LEU A 215 12.28 -18.74 -13.91
N TRP A 216 13.35 -17.94 -13.81
CA TRP A 216 14.48 -18.23 -12.94
C TRP A 216 14.20 -17.69 -11.52
N GLN A 217 14.13 -18.57 -10.53
CA GLN A 217 13.90 -18.22 -9.13
C GLN A 217 14.80 -19.03 -8.20
N LYS A 218 15.46 -18.35 -7.25
CA LYS A 218 16.27 -18.97 -6.19
C LYS A 218 17.27 -20.03 -6.70
N GLY A 219 17.89 -19.78 -7.87
CA GLY A 219 18.88 -20.68 -8.48
C GLY A 219 18.31 -21.88 -9.24
N ARG A 220 16.99 -21.92 -9.50
CA ARG A 220 16.33 -22.99 -10.27
C ARG A 220 15.34 -22.40 -11.29
N TRP A 221 15.08 -23.13 -12.36
CA TRP A 221 14.03 -22.82 -13.35
C TRP A 221 12.69 -23.35 -12.86
N VAL A 222 11.73 -22.47 -12.63
CA VAL A 222 10.36 -22.83 -12.24
C VAL A 222 9.46 -22.79 -13.46
N ALA A 223 8.72 -23.86 -13.68
CA ALA A 223 7.69 -23.95 -14.73
C ALA A 223 6.29 -23.83 -14.11
N GLN A 224 5.45 -23.05 -14.76
CA GLN A 224 4.08 -22.79 -14.32
C GLN A 224 3.18 -22.47 -15.50
N ILE A 225 1.90 -22.81 -15.37
CA ILE A 225 0.87 -22.53 -16.36
C ILE A 225 -0.34 -21.93 -15.67
N SER A 226 -1.04 -21.02 -16.35
CA SER A 226 -2.29 -20.45 -15.85
C SER A 226 -3.44 -20.87 -16.76
N PHE A 227 -4.54 -21.31 -16.16
CA PHE A 227 -5.73 -21.76 -16.86
C PHE A 227 -6.95 -21.56 -15.94
N ARG A 228 -8.08 -21.06 -16.46
CA ARG A 228 -9.30 -20.72 -15.68
C ARG A 228 -9.04 -19.88 -14.42
N LYS A 229 -8.21 -18.84 -14.54
CA LYS A 229 -7.75 -17.97 -13.42
C LYS A 229 -6.99 -18.70 -12.30
N CYS A 230 -6.69 -19.99 -12.46
CA CYS A 230 -5.87 -20.78 -11.56
C CYS A 230 -4.43 -20.90 -12.09
N ARG A 231 -3.45 -20.79 -11.20
CA ARG A 231 -2.02 -20.94 -11.53
C ARG A 231 -1.52 -22.29 -11.01
N TYR A 232 -1.13 -23.15 -11.94
CA TYR A 232 -0.60 -24.47 -11.68
C TYR A 232 0.92 -24.42 -11.66
N TYR A 233 1.51 -24.90 -10.55
CA TYR A 233 2.95 -25.07 -10.41
C TYR A 233 3.33 -26.44 -10.98
N LEU A 234 4.22 -26.45 -11.98
CA LEU A 234 4.60 -27.68 -12.67
C LEU A 234 5.88 -28.31 -12.09
N GLY A 235 6.73 -27.50 -11.45
CA GLY A 235 7.97 -27.97 -10.84
C GLY A 235 9.10 -26.96 -10.86
N SER A 236 10.22 -27.34 -10.24
CA SER A 236 11.49 -26.59 -10.28
C SER A 236 12.63 -27.47 -10.78
N TYR A 237 13.34 -26.99 -11.78
CA TYR A 237 14.34 -27.72 -12.57
C TYR A 237 15.68 -27.01 -12.51
N GLU A 238 16.76 -27.76 -12.75
CA GLU A 238 18.11 -27.19 -12.81
C GLU A 238 18.41 -26.64 -14.19
N ARG A 239 17.91 -27.32 -15.22
CA ARG A 239 18.07 -26.96 -16.62
C ARG A 239 16.85 -26.22 -17.14
N LEU A 240 17.09 -25.24 -17.99
CA LEU A 240 16.03 -24.49 -18.66
C LEU A 240 15.18 -25.42 -19.54
N GLU A 241 15.82 -26.34 -20.26
CA GLU A 241 15.21 -27.27 -21.19
C GLU A 241 14.14 -28.14 -20.52
N ASP A 242 14.41 -28.66 -19.33
CA ASP A 242 13.46 -29.48 -18.57
C ASP A 242 12.22 -28.69 -18.17
N ALA A 243 12.42 -27.44 -17.71
CA ALA A 243 11.32 -26.55 -17.36
C ALA A 243 10.47 -26.18 -18.58
N VAL A 244 11.11 -25.95 -19.74
CA VAL A 244 10.43 -25.67 -21.01
C VAL A 244 9.66 -26.89 -21.50
N PHE A 245 10.24 -28.08 -21.41
CA PHE A 245 9.60 -29.34 -21.80
C PHE A 245 8.31 -29.57 -21.02
N VAL A 246 8.38 -29.48 -19.70
CA VAL A 246 7.22 -29.62 -18.81
C VAL A 246 6.19 -28.53 -19.07
N ARG A 247 6.62 -27.29 -19.30
CA ARG A 247 5.71 -26.19 -19.63
C ARG A 247 4.95 -26.43 -20.95
N LYS A 248 5.63 -26.96 -21.98
CA LYS A 248 5.02 -27.32 -23.27
C LYS A 248 4.08 -28.51 -23.16
N LYS A 249 4.44 -29.54 -22.38
CA LYS A 249 3.55 -30.68 -22.07
C LYS A 249 2.25 -30.19 -21.43
N ALA A 250 2.35 -29.30 -20.44
CA ALA A 250 1.17 -28.71 -19.80
C ALA A 250 0.36 -27.81 -20.74
N GLU A 251 1.01 -27.11 -21.67
CA GLU A 251 0.34 -26.31 -22.70
C GLU A 251 -0.52 -27.19 -23.60
N HIS A 252 0.03 -28.32 -24.04
CA HIS A 252 -0.70 -29.25 -24.88
C HIS A 252 -1.94 -29.82 -24.18
N LEU A 253 -1.76 -30.29 -22.93
CA LEU A 253 -2.84 -30.91 -22.15
C LEU A 253 -3.95 -29.93 -21.75
N LEU A 254 -3.60 -28.68 -21.42
CA LEU A 254 -4.57 -27.72 -20.88
C LEU A 254 -5.01 -26.68 -21.91
N HIS A 255 -4.08 -26.08 -22.65
CA HIS A 255 -4.40 -25.00 -23.59
C HIS A 255 -4.84 -25.56 -24.94
N ASP A 256 -4.04 -26.44 -25.57
CA ASP A 256 -4.35 -26.95 -26.91
C ASP A 256 -5.62 -27.81 -26.87
N CYS A 257 -5.74 -28.75 -25.91
CA CYS A 257 -6.97 -29.53 -25.74
C CYS A 257 -8.20 -28.65 -25.49
N PHE A 258 -8.09 -27.58 -24.69
CA PHE A 258 -9.21 -26.65 -24.47
C PHE A 258 -9.62 -25.94 -25.77
N VAL A 259 -8.64 -25.47 -26.56
CA VAL A 259 -8.89 -24.79 -27.83
C VAL A 259 -9.58 -25.73 -28.82
N GLU A 260 -9.15 -26.99 -28.91
CA GLU A 260 -9.79 -28.00 -29.77
C GLU A 260 -11.25 -28.25 -29.37
N GLN A 261 -11.52 -28.38 -28.07
CA GLN A 261 -12.90 -28.56 -27.57
C GLN A 261 -13.77 -27.32 -27.83
N TYR A 262 -13.21 -26.12 -27.64
CA TYR A 262 -13.88 -24.87 -27.97
C TYR A 262 -14.23 -24.76 -29.46
N GLU A 263 -13.31 -25.12 -30.36
CA GLU A 263 -13.58 -25.06 -31.80
C GLU A 263 -14.68 -26.03 -32.24
N ARG A 264 -14.74 -27.22 -31.64
CA ARG A 264 -15.83 -28.18 -31.86
C ARG A 264 -17.17 -27.66 -31.34
N TRP A 265 -17.16 -27.01 -30.17
CA TRP A 265 -18.34 -26.40 -29.57
C TRP A 265 -18.85 -25.19 -30.38
N GLU A 266 -17.92 -24.38 -30.91
CA GLU A 266 -18.24 -23.16 -31.65
C GLU A 266 -18.92 -23.43 -32.99
N GLN A 267 -18.65 -24.59 -33.61
CA GLN A 267 -19.30 -25.05 -34.85
C GLN A 267 -20.77 -25.49 -34.67
N LYS A 268 -21.26 -25.61 -33.43
CA LYS A 268 -22.63 -26.05 -33.15
C LYS A 268 -23.64 -24.91 -33.28
N ASP A 269 -24.91 -25.26 -33.41
CA ASP A 269 -25.99 -24.27 -33.46
C ASP A 269 -26.15 -23.53 -32.13
N GLU A 270 -26.56 -22.26 -32.18
CA GLU A 270 -26.76 -21.41 -31.00
C GLU A 270 -27.77 -21.99 -30.00
N GLY A 271 -28.78 -22.74 -30.45
CA GLY A 271 -29.71 -23.46 -29.58
C GLY A 271 -29.02 -24.59 -28.81
N TRP A 272 -28.15 -25.34 -29.48
CA TRP A 272 -27.39 -26.44 -28.86
C TRP A 272 -26.36 -25.92 -27.85
N LYS A 273 -25.68 -24.81 -28.17
CA LYS A 273 -24.71 -24.14 -27.28
C LYS A 273 -25.35 -23.69 -25.96
N ARG A 274 -26.62 -23.25 -25.98
CA ARG A 274 -27.36 -22.86 -24.77
C ARG A 274 -27.66 -24.05 -23.85
N GLU A 275 -27.96 -25.20 -24.43
CA GLU A 275 -28.24 -26.44 -23.68
C GLU A 275 -26.96 -27.13 -23.18
N HIS A 276 -25.84 -26.93 -23.89
CA HIS A 276 -24.56 -27.58 -23.60
C HIS A 276 -23.44 -26.53 -23.44
N PRO A 277 -23.44 -25.71 -22.37
CA PRO A 277 -22.38 -24.75 -22.14
C PRO A 277 -21.04 -25.47 -21.91
N LEU A 278 -19.99 -25.06 -22.64
CA LEU A 278 -18.66 -25.64 -22.49
C LEU A 278 -18.12 -25.36 -21.09
N LYS A 279 -18.07 -26.38 -20.24
CA LYS A 279 -17.53 -26.31 -18.88
C LYS A 279 -16.46 -27.36 -18.71
N ILE A 280 -15.28 -26.94 -18.27
CA ILE A 280 -14.08 -27.78 -18.28
C ILE A 280 -13.53 -27.94 -16.87
N VAL A 281 -13.34 -29.17 -16.41
CA VAL A 281 -12.75 -29.49 -15.12
C VAL A 281 -11.36 -30.06 -15.35
N VAL A 282 -10.36 -29.46 -14.68
CA VAL A 282 -9.01 -30.01 -14.65
C VAL A 282 -8.92 -30.94 -13.45
N LYS A 283 -8.74 -32.23 -13.69
CA LYS A 283 -8.38 -33.23 -12.69
C LYS A 283 -6.86 -33.38 -12.62
N GLY A 284 -6.37 -33.85 -11.47
CA GLY A 284 -4.94 -34.05 -11.22
C GLY A 284 -4.31 -32.99 -10.32
N THR A 285 -3.29 -33.41 -9.58
CA THR A 285 -2.49 -32.55 -8.70
C THR A 285 -1.08 -32.29 -9.22
N ASN A 286 -0.66 -33.00 -10.27
CA ASN A 286 0.67 -32.91 -10.86
C ASN A 286 0.61 -33.06 -12.39
N ILE A 287 1.69 -32.72 -13.09
CA ILE A 287 1.72 -32.74 -14.57
C ILE A 287 1.48 -34.11 -15.19
N ASP A 288 1.83 -35.18 -14.48
CA ASP A 288 1.65 -36.54 -14.96
C ASP A 288 0.21 -37.05 -14.78
N ASP A 289 -0.60 -36.35 -13.99
CA ASP A 289 -2.00 -36.71 -13.69
C ASP A 289 -2.99 -35.66 -14.22
N PHE A 290 -2.55 -34.66 -15.02
CA PHE A 290 -3.46 -33.65 -15.56
C PHE A 290 -4.39 -34.26 -16.60
N GLU A 291 -5.67 -34.32 -16.27
CA GLU A 291 -6.74 -34.71 -17.18
C GLU A 291 -7.73 -33.56 -17.32
N LEU A 292 -8.08 -33.24 -18.57
CA LEU A 292 -9.05 -32.20 -18.89
C LEU A 292 -10.37 -32.86 -19.26
N GLU A 293 -11.37 -32.73 -18.40
CA GLU A 293 -12.69 -33.30 -18.60
C GLU A 293 -13.69 -32.22 -19.03
N VAL A 294 -14.41 -32.50 -20.12
CA VAL A 294 -15.57 -31.71 -20.54
C VAL A 294 -16.79 -32.25 -19.79
N VAL A 295 -17.41 -31.40 -18.97
CA VAL A 295 -18.61 -31.80 -18.21
C VAL A 295 -19.84 -31.60 -19.10
N GLU A 296 -20.38 -32.70 -19.63
CA GLU A 296 -21.49 -32.64 -20.59
C GLU A 296 -22.87 -32.45 -19.96
N GLN A 297 -23.04 -32.53 -18.62
CA GLN A 297 -24.36 -32.42 -17.99
C GLN A 297 -24.36 -31.71 -16.64
N TYR A 298 -25.19 -30.68 -16.51
CA TYR A 298 -25.58 -30.07 -15.24
C TYR A 298 -26.70 -30.91 -14.62
N ARG A 299 -26.36 -31.93 -13.81
CA ARG A 299 -27.32 -32.44 -12.81
C ARG A 299 -27.23 -31.53 -11.60
N GLY A 300 -28.22 -30.65 -11.46
CA GLY A 300 -28.36 -29.79 -10.29
C GLY A 300 -28.47 -30.64 -9.04
N ASN A 301 -27.46 -30.56 -8.18
CA ASN A 301 -27.55 -30.56 -6.73
C ASN A 301 -26.14 -30.35 -6.17
N ASP A 302 -25.93 -29.21 -5.52
CA ASP A 302 -25.39 -29.17 -4.16
C ASP A 302 -25.29 -27.69 -3.74
N GLU A 303 -26.29 -27.26 -2.98
CA GLU A 303 -26.08 -26.26 -1.95
C GLU A 303 -25.03 -26.80 -0.98
N GLU A 304 -23.79 -26.31 -1.02
CA GLU A 304 -23.04 -26.07 0.21
C GLU A 304 -21.84 -25.10 0.04
N LYS A 305 -21.99 -23.92 0.66
CA LYS A 305 -20.95 -23.14 1.36
C LYS A 305 -19.73 -22.66 0.56
N GLY A 306 -19.94 -21.66 -0.29
CA GLY A 306 -18.88 -20.76 -0.77
C GLY A 306 -18.62 -19.56 0.17
N LYS A 307 -18.12 -19.79 1.39
CA LYS A 307 -17.50 -18.69 2.17
C LYS A 307 -16.22 -18.28 1.45
N GLY A 308 -16.19 -17.03 0.99
CA GLY A 308 -15.02 -16.42 0.38
C GLY A 308 -13.74 -16.64 1.21
N LYS A 309 -12.71 -17.15 0.55
CA LYS A 309 -11.33 -16.96 0.97
C LYS A 309 -10.51 -16.56 -0.24
N SER A 310 -10.31 -15.25 -0.29
CA SER A 310 -9.14 -14.56 -0.86
C SER A 310 -7.87 -15.42 -0.83
N GLY A 311 -7.15 -15.41 -1.96
CA GLY A 311 -5.71 -15.63 -2.04
C GLY A 311 -5.15 -16.78 -1.21
N ARG A 312 -5.06 -17.97 -1.79
CA ARG A 312 -4.14 -19.00 -1.30
C ARG A 312 -3.26 -19.47 -2.44
N TYR A 313 -1.99 -19.07 -2.36
CA TYR A 313 -0.90 -19.89 -2.86
C TYR A 313 -1.08 -21.30 -2.29
N ALA A 314 -1.13 -22.32 -3.15
CA ALA A 314 -0.96 -23.70 -2.71
C ALA A 314 0.49 -23.84 -2.24
N VAL A 315 0.70 -23.67 -0.93
CA VAL A 315 1.98 -23.91 -0.26
C VAL A 315 2.07 -25.42 -0.06
N PHE A 316 2.96 -26.10 -0.77
CA PHE A 316 3.30 -27.49 -0.50
C PHE A 316 4.50 -27.55 0.44
N GLY A 317 4.32 -28.25 1.56
CA GLY A 317 5.33 -28.47 2.58
C GLY A 317 6.46 -29.37 2.07
N THR A 318 7.68 -28.96 2.36
CA THR A 318 8.87 -29.80 2.28
C THR A 318 9.00 -30.60 3.56
N ALA A 319 9.00 -31.93 3.49
CA ALA A 319 9.77 -32.83 4.37
C ALA A 319 9.54 -34.29 3.94
N GLY A 320 10.39 -34.81 3.06
CA GLY A 320 10.59 -36.24 2.92
C GLY A 320 11.58 -36.70 3.99
N GLU A 321 11.09 -37.49 4.95
CA GLU A 321 11.93 -38.17 5.94
C GLU A 321 12.88 -39.15 5.23
N ARG A 322 14.19 -38.90 5.35
CA ARG A 322 15.23 -39.87 4.99
C ARG A 322 15.31 -40.93 6.09
N LYS A 323 14.88 -42.16 5.78
CA LYS A 323 15.25 -43.35 6.56
C LYS A 323 16.77 -43.53 6.49
N ARG A 324 17.44 -43.62 7.65
CA ARG A 324 18.85 -44.02 7.75
C ARG A 324 18.95 -45.56 7.64
N PRO A 325 19.86 -46.11 6.83
CA PRO A 325 20.18 -47.54 6.87
C PRO A 325 21.05 -47.86 8.10
N GLY A 326 20.85 -49.07 8.64
CA GLY A 326 21.41 -49.54 9.89
C GLY A 326 22.92 -49.71 9.92
N GLN A 327 23.46 -49.63 11.13
CA GLN A 327 24.75 -50.20 11.50
C GLN A 327 24.46 -51.40 12.40
N THR A 328 24.88 -52.58 11.94
CA THR A 328 25.41 -53.67 12.78
C THR A 328 26.56 -53.17 13.63
#